data_AF-A0A7C5NVY8-F1
#
_entry.id   AF-A0A7C5NVY8-F1
#
_cell.length_a   1.000
_cell.length_b   1.000
_cell.length_c   1.000
_cell.angle_alpha   90.00
_cell.angle_beta   90.00
_cell.angle_gamma   90.00
#
_symmetry.space_group_name_H-M   'P 1'
#
loop_
_entity.id
_entity.type
_entity.pdbx_description
1 polymer ?
#
loop_
_entity_poly.entity_id
_entity_poly.type
_entity_poly.pdbx_seq_one_letter_code
_entity_poly.pdbx_strand_id
1 'polypeptide(L)'
;MIDDKQKIIELFFDNVKGKKVDTSKSNQRHDGKKGHWLEQQMGIEANASNSPDIFGYEMKNQTSSGKITFGDWSADEYIFQHGRPKKIHKTNEKYSISKNEFLKIFGKPNEKKNGRLSWSGSPCPTYINRYSSYGQLLQIDTNNDIVISYSYFKDTRVNKEQIVPLEMQKEDLILAKWYRSSIKKKLEDKFNQKGWFTCKMDSNGIYTSIHFGKPMNFESWIELLEKGIVFFDSGMYQGNSRNYSQWRASTAFWDSLIVESY
;
A
#
# COMPACT_ATOMS: atom_id res chain seq x y z
N MET A 1 26.40 16.53 20.85
CA MET A 1 25.26 15.59 20.77
C MET A 1 25.40 14.83 19.47
N ILE A 2 25.35 13.50 19.50
CA ILE A 2 25.38 12.68 18.26
C ILE A 2 24.07 12.93 17.50
N ASP A 3 24.18 13.26 16.22
CA ASP A 3 23.03 13.45 15.33
C ASP A 3 22.20 12.15 15.22
N ASP A 4 20.89 12.27 15.09
CA ASP A 4 19.99 11.11 15.08
C ASP A 4 20.26 10.19 13.88
N LYS A 5 20.64 10.76 12.73
CA LYS A 5 21.09 9.96 11.56
C LYS A 5 22.35 9.17 11.89
N GLN A 6 23.32 9.79 12.57
CA GLN A 6 24.57 9.16 12.96
C GLN A 6 24.32 7.96 13.88
N LYS A 7 23.35 8.03 14.80
CA LYS A 7 22.95 6.87 15.63
C LYS A 7 22.39 5.72 14.78
N ILE A 8 21.61 6.01 13.74
CA ILE A 8 21.09 4.98 12.82
C ILE A 8 22.25 4.31 12.07
N ILE A 9 23.23 5.10 11.63
CA ILE A 9 24.43 4.59 10.95
C ILE A 9 25.22 3.68 11.89
N GLU A 10 25.44 4.09 13.14
CA GLU A 10 26.12 3.27 14.17
C GLU A 10 25.37 1.95 14.41
N LEU A 11 24.05 1.99 14.60
CA LEU A 11 23.22 0.78 14.72
C LEU A 11 23.38 -0.17 13.52
N PHE A 12 23.45 0.38 12.31
CA PHE A 12 23.67 -0.42 11.10
C PHE A 12 25.05 -1.09 11.12
N PHE A 13 26.12 -0.34 11.39
CA PHE A 13 27.47 -0.90 11.39
C PHE A 13 27.70 -1.93 12.50
N ASP A 14 27.14 -1.71 13.67
CA ASP A 14 27.29 -2.61 14.82
C ASP A 14 26.43 -3.87 14.68
N ASN A 15 25.19 -3.72 14.20
CA ASN A 15 24.19 -4.79 14.30
C ASN A 15 23.76 -5.40 12.96
N VAL A 16 24.05 -4.79 11.81
CA VAL A 16 23.49 -5.23 10.51
C VAL A 16 24.57 -5.49 9.47
N LYS A 17 25.55 -4.59 9.31
CA LYS A 17 26.60 -4.67 8.29
C LYS A 17 27.34 -6.01 8.37
N GLY A 18 27.50 -6.66 7.22
CA GLY A 18 28.19 -7.95 7.11
C GLY A 18 27.36 -9.16 7.55
N LYS A 19 26.13 -8.96 8.04
CA LYS A 19 25.25 -10.08 8.45
C LYS A 19 24.33 -10.51 7.31
N LYS A 20 24.04 -11.81 7.28
CA LYS A 20 22.98 -12.41 6.49
C LYS A 20 21.74 -12.57 7.36
N VAL A 21 20.56 -12.31 6.79
CA VAL A 21 19.29 -12.44 7.52
C VAL A 21 19.12 -13.89 8.01
N ASP A 22 18.95 -14.07 9.31
CA ASP A 22 18.57 -15.36 9.91
C ASP A 22 17.11 -15.31 10.38
N THR A 23 16.24 -16.00 9.63
CA THR A 23 14.84 -16.14 9.98
C THR A 23 14.49 -17.54 10.50
N SER A 24 15.46 -18.39 10.85
CA SER A 24 15.23 -19.79 11.27
C SER A 24 14.21 -19.92 12.40
N LYS A 25 14.22 -18.98 13.34
CA LYS A 25 13.28 -18.92 14.49
C LYS A 25 11.96 -18.21 14.19
N SER A 26 11.76 -17.69 12.99
CA SER A 26 10.53 -17.01 12.58
C SER A 26 9.51 -17.98 11.97
N ASN A 27 8.23 -17.57 11.94
CA ASN A 27 7.23 -18.27 11.14
C ASN A 27 7.63 -18.21 9.66
N GLN A 28 7.98 -19.37 9.08
CA GLN A 28 8.48 -19.44 7.71
C GLN A 28 7.46 -19.03 6.66
N ARG A 29 6.16 -19.06 6.99
CA ARG A 29 5.04 -18.63 6.14
C ARG A 29 4.79 -17.12 6.17
N HIS A 30 5.51 -16.36 6.99
CA HIS A 30 5.34 -14.91 7.09
C HIS A 30 6.25 -14.18 6.10
N ASP A 31 5.66 -13.56 5.09
CA ASP A 31 6.40 -12.85 4.02
C ASP A 31 7.22 -11.67 4.56
N GLY A 32 6.80 -11.06 5.68
CA GLY A 32 7.50 -9.94 6.33
C GLY A 32 8.65 -10.32 7.27
N LYS A 33 8.97 -11.61 7.44
CA LYS A 33 9.94 -12.07 8.46
C LYS A 33 11.34 -11.44 8.34
N LYS A 34 11.80 -11.17 7.11
CA LYS A 34 13.11 -10.53 6.89
C LYS A 34 13.11 -9.06 7.34
N GLY A 35 12.01 -8.36 7.13
CA GLY A 35 11.83 -6.99 7.60
C GLY A 35 11.84 -6.93 9.13
N HIS A 36 11.09 -7.82 9.78
CA HIS A 36 11.10 -7.89 11.25
C HIS A 36 12.45 -8.23 11.85
N TRP A 37 13.23 -9.11 11.23
CA TRP A 37 14.61 -9.36 11.65
C TRP A 37 15.43 -8.07 11.62
N LEU A 38 15.31 -7.30 10.53
CA LEU A 38 16.07 -6.07 10.35
C LEU A 38 15.62 -4.97 11.32
N GLU A 39 14.30 -4.79 11.51
CA GLU A 39 13.73 -3.89 12.52
C GLU A 39 14.31 -4.18 13.91
N GLN A 40 14.37 -5.46 14.31
CA GLN A 40 14.97 -5.86 15.58
C GLN A 40 16.46 -5.52 15.69
N GLN A 41 17.24 -5.73 14.63
CA GLN A 41 18.67 -5.36 14.63
C GLN A 41 18.88 -3.85 14.71
N MET A 42 17.96 -3.06 14.17
CA MET A 42 17.96 -1.60 14.24
C MET A 42 17.33 -1.04 15.53
N GLY A 43 16.94 -1.90 16.49
CA GLY A 43 16.35 -1.48 17.75
C GLY A 43 14.93 -0.91 17.62
N ILE A 44 14.21 -1.25 16.55
CA ILE A 44 12.84 -0.79 16.30
C ILE A 44 11.85 -1.73 16.98
N GLU A 45 11.02 -1.19 17.87
CA GLU A 45 9.94 -1.92 18.52
C GLU A 45 8.68 -1.94 17.66
N ALA A 46 8.11 -3.12 17.45
CA ALA A 46 6.88 -3.29 16.70
C ALA A 46 5.71 -2.57 17.39
N ASN A 47 5.13 -1.58 16.71
CA ASN A 47 3.95 -0.88 17.17
C ASN A 47 2.97 -0.63 15.99
N ALA A 48 1.76 -0.19 16.31
CA ALA A 48 0.73 0.13 15.31
C ALA A 48 0.66 1.64 14.99
N SER A 49 1.71 2.39 15.32
CA SER A 49 1.77 3.84 15.09
C SER A 49 1.97 4.14 13.61
N ASN A 50 1.49 5.31 13.19
CA ASN A 50 1.79 5.88 11.88
C ASN A 50 2.96 6.88 11.93
N SER A 51 3.73 6.88 13.03
CA SER A 51 4.97 7.64 13.14
C SER A 51 6.12 6.97 12.37
N PRO A 52 7.24 7.67 12.13
CA PRO A 52 8.44 7.05 11.57
C PRO A 52 9.00 6.00 12.54
N ASP A 53 9.71 5.02 12.01
CA ASP A 53 10.18 3.85 12.78
C ASP A 53 11.20 4.21 13.87
N ILE A 54 12.18 5.08 13.57
CA ILE A 54 13.22 5.45 14.55
C ILE A 54 13.76 6.87 14.32
N PHE A 55 13.87 7.65 15.39
CA PHE A 55 14.43 9.01 15.41
C PHE A 55 13.91 9.98 14.33
N GLY A 56 12.66 9.80 13.89
CA GLY A 56 12.05 10.63 12.83
C GLY A 56 12.32 10.15 11.40
N TYR A 57 12.95 8.99 11.23
CA TYR A 57 13.16 8.35 9.94
C TYR A 57 12.29 7.10 9.78
N GLU A 58 11.68 6.98 8.59
CA GLU A 58 10.99 5.75 8.19
C GLU A 58 11.99 4.73 7.63
N MET A 59 11.93 3.49 8.09
CA MET A 59 12.73 2.40 7.57
C MET A 59 12.01 1.68 6.43
N LYS A 60 12.70 1.51 5.31
CA LYS A 60 12.27 0.65 4.20
C LYS A 60 13.18 -0.55 4.05
N ASN A 61 12.55 -1.66 3.67
CA ASN A 61 13.23 -2.92 3.41
C ASN A 61 13.52 -3.03 1.91
N GLN A 62 14.71 -3.50 1.56
CA GLN A 62 14.96 -4.02 0.22
C GLN A 62 14.05 -5.23 -0.02
N THR A 63 13.28 -5.20 -1.11
CA THR A 63 12.39 -6.31 -1.47
C THR A 63 12.87 -7.00 -2.74
N SER A 64 12.61 -8.30 -2.84
CA SER A 64 12.81 -9.08 -4.08
C SER A 64 11.63 -8.94 -5.06
N SER A 65 10.55 -8.26 -4.65
CA SER A 65 9.35 -8.08 -5.48
C SER A 65 9.49 -6.99 -6.55
N GLY A 66 10.59 -6.23 -6.51
CA GLY A 66 10.82 -5.08 -7.37
C GLY A 66 9.96 -3.85 -7.03
N LYS A 67 9.28 -3.87 -5.87
CA LYS A 67 8.37 -2.82 -5.40
C LYS A 67 8.60 -2.52 -3.93
N ILE A 68 8.49 -1.25 -3.53
CA ILE A 68 8.52 -0.82 -2.14
C ILE A 68 7.23 -0.05 -1.83
N THR A 69 6.69 -0.26 -0.63
CA THR A 69 5.40 0.27 -0.20
C THR A 69 5.59 1.54 0.63
N PHE A 70 4.88 2.61 0.28
CA PHE A 70 4.76 3.81 1.11
C PHE A 70 4.01 3.48 2.39
N GLY A 71 2.81 2.91 2.23
CA GLY A 71 2.02 2.34 3.32
C GLY A 71 0.85 1.49 2.83
N ASP A 72 0.28 0.73 3.74
CA ASP A 72 -1.03 0.09 3.59
C ASP A 72 -2.09 1.03 4.18
N TRP A 73 -2.68 1.84 3.32
CA TRP A 73 -3.63 2.88 3.70
C TRP A 73 -4.98 2.53 3.12
N SER A 74 -5.84 1.90 3.93
CA SER A 74 -7.24 1.64 3.56
C SER A 74 -7.98 2.94 3.26
N ALA A 75 -8.92 2.85 2.33
CA ALA A 75 -9.80 3.96 1.95
C ALA A 75 -10.59 4.43 3.16
N ASP A 76 -10.88 5.73 3.18
CA ASP A 76 -11.77 6.32 4.17
C ASP A 76 -13.21 5.87 3.96
N GLU A 77 -13.52 5.51 2.71
CA GLU A 77 -14.83 5.03 2.30
C GLU A 77 -14.69 3.80 1.41
N TYR A 78 -15.50 2.78 1.68
CA TYR A 78 -15.79 1.70 0.75
C TYR A 78 -17.30 1.55 0.63
N ILE A 79 -17.78 1.19 -0.56
CA ILE A 79 -19.21 0.98 -0.84
C ILE A 79 -19.90 -0.03 0.09
N PHE A 80 -19.13 -1.00 0.60
CA PHE A 80 -19.62 -2.04 1.50
C PHE A 80 -19.46 -1.71 2.99
N GLN A 81 -18.82 -0.58 3.33
CA GLN A 81 -18.59 -0.20 4.72
C GLN A 81 -19.81 0.52 5.29
N HIS A 82 -20.73 -0.29 5.81
CA HIS A 82 -21.80 0.15 6.71
C HIS A 82 -21.34 -0.06 8.18
N GLY A 83 -20.06 0.26 8.49
CA GLY A 83 -19.24 0.33 9.74
C GLY A 83 -19.19 -0.69 10.89
N ARG A 84 -18.89 -0.45 12.21
CA ARG A 84 -18.24 0.64 13.04
C ARG A 84 -16.70 0.52 12.92
N PRO A 85 -15.93 1.63 12.88
CA PRO A 85 -16.40 3.00 12.93
C PRO A 85 -16.95 3.50 11.57
N LYS A 86 -18.02 2.88 11.04
CA LYS A 86 -19.38 3.39 10.65
C LYS A 86 -19.36 4.89 10.45
N LYS A 87 -18.64 5.33 9.43
CA LYS A 87 -19.15 6.42 8.63
C LYS A 87 -20.03 5.78 7.58
N ILE A 88 -21.34 5.92 7.74
CA ILE A 88 -22.29 5.63 6.67
C ILE A 88 -22.10 6.78 5.69
N HIS A 89 -21.64 6.46 4.49
CA HIS A 89 -21.36 7.47 3.48
C HIS A 89 -22.60 7.64 2.62
N LYS A 90 -23.09 8.88 2.48
CA LYS A 90 -24.34 9.21 1.75
C LYS A 90 -24.37 8.63 0.33
N THR A 91 -23.21 8.47 -0.30
CA THR A 91 -23.03 7.87 -1.63
C THR A 91 -23.35 6.38 -1.69
N ASN A 92 -23.30 5.68 -0.55
CA ASN A 92 -23.33 4.22 -0.45
C ASN A 92 -24.50 3.67 0.39
N GLU A 93 -25.25 4.53 1.08
CA GLU A 93 -26.43 4.18 1.91
C GLU A 93 -27.43 3.25 1.21
N LYS A 94 -27.57 3.39 -0.10
CA LYS A 94 -28.56 2.66 -0.88
C LYS A 94 -28.24 1.17 -1.09
N TYR A 95 -26.98 0.76 -0.94
CA TYR A 95 -26.54 -0.53 -1.48
C TYR A 95 -26.42 -1.66 -0.46
N SER A 96 -26.28 -1.38 0.84
CA SER A 96 -26.28 -2.36 1.94
C SER A 96 -25.52 -3.68 1.71
N ILE A 97 -24.46 -3.68 0.89
CA ILE A 97 -23.64 -4.88 0.62
C ILE A 97 -22.54 -5.08 1.66
N SER A 98 -22.21 -6.33 1.96
CA SER A 98 -21.05 -6.74 2.75
C SER A 98 -19.75 -6.76 1.91
N LYS A 99 -18.59 -6.84 2.57
CA LYS A 99 -17.30 -7.03 1.86
C LYS A 99 -17.29 -8.30 1.00
N ASN A 100 -17.94 -9.37 1.46
CA ASN A 100 -18.00 -10.62 0.70
C ASN A 100 -18.86 -10.45 -0.57
N GLU A 101 -19.96 -9.72 -0.49
CA GLU A 101 -20.78 -9.38 -1.67
C GLU A 101 -20.02 -8.45 -2.62
N PHE A 102 -19.31 -7.45 -2.10
CA PHE A 102 -18.39 -6.64 -2.89
C PHE A 102 -17.39 -7.50 -3.66
N LEU A 103 -16.76 -8.48 -3.00
CA LEU A 103 -15.81 -9.39 -3.64
C LEU A 103 -16.46 -10.32 -4.69
N LYS A 104 -17.73 -10.68 -4.52
CA LYS A 104 -18.49 -11.44 -5.53
C LYS A 104 -18.79 -10.57 -6.77
N ILE A 105 -19.14 -9.31 -6.56
CA ILE A 105 -19.56 -8.39 -7.64
C ILE A 105 -18.35 -7.82 -8.39
N PHE A 106 -17.34 -7.36 -7.67
CA PHE A 106 -16.22 -6.56 -8.19
C PHE A 106 -14.85 -7.25 -8.08
N GLY A 107 -14.79 -8.44 -7.47
CA GLY A 107 -13.57 -9.25 -7.35
C GLY A 107 -13.52 -10.42 -8.33
N LYS A 108 -12.50 -11.26 -8.17
CA LYS A 108 -12.32 -12.51 -8.93
C LYS A 108 -11.90 -13.68 -8.05
N PRO A 109 -12.29 -14.92 -8.40
CA PRO A 109 -11.77 -16.11 -7.74
C PRO A 109 -10.29 -16.32 -8.07
N ASN A 110 -9.58 -16.94 -7.13
CA ASN A 110 -8.22 -17.40 -7.34
C ASN A 110 -8.19 -18.93 -7.24
N GLU A 111 -8.10 -19.61 -8.40
CA GLU A 111 -8.09 -21.08 -8.49
C GLU A 111 -6.96 -21.71 -7.67
N LYS A 112 -5.79 -21.07 -7.61
CA LYS A 112 -4.66 -21.54 -6.78
C LYS A 112 -4.91 -21.44 -5.27
N LYS A 113 -6.03 -20.82 -4.87
CA LYS A 113 -6.48 -20.64 -3.49
C LYS A 113 -7.91 -21.17 -3.32
N ASN A 114 -8.26 -22.26 -4.01
CA ASN A 114 -9.56 -22.94 -3.92
C ASN A 114 -10.74 -21.98 -4.19
N GLY A 115 -10.63 -21.16 -5.23
CA GLY A 115 -11.69 -20.23 -5.63
C GLY A 115 -11.86 -19.01 -4.72
N ARG A 116 -10.99 -18.79 -3.73
CA ARG A 116 -11.08 -17.64 -2.81
C ARG A 116 -11.16 -16.32 -3.57
N LEU A 117 -12.20 -15.54 -3.31
CA LEU A 117 -12.41 -14.26 -3.99
C LEU A 117 -11.42 -13.20 -3.50
N SER A 118 -10.99 -12.34 -4.42
CA SER A 118 -10.11 -11.21 -4.14
C SER A 118 -10.40 -10.02 -5.05
N TRP A 119 -10.25 -8.82 -4.52
CA TRP A 119 -10.23 -7.60 -5.31
C TRP A 119 -8.76 -7.22 -5.51
N SER A 120 -8.08 -7.93 -6.41
CA SER A 120 -6.64 -7.81 -6.63
C SER A 120 -6.26 -8.21 -8.06
N GLY A 121 -5.22 -7.61 -8.63
CA GLY A 121 -4.85 -7.80 -10.03
C GLY A 121 -5.94 -7.27 -10.97
N SER A 122 -6.29 -8.02 -12.01
CA SER A 122 -7.18 -7.57 -13.10
C SER A 122 -8.53 -6.91 -12.74
N PRO A 123 -9.20 -7.19 -11.60
CA PRO A 123 -10.40 -6.45 -11.20
C PRO A 123 -10.10 -5.04 -10.69
N CYS A 124 -9.00 -4.87 -9.96
CA CYS A 124 -8.65 -3.62 -9.30
C CYS A 124 -7.78 -2.75 -10.23
N PRO A 125 -8.13 -1.46 -10.44
CA PRO A 125 -7.30 -0.58 -11.24
C PRO A 125 -5.99 -0.27 -10.50
N THR A 126 -4.84 -0.54 -11.13
CA THR A 126 -3.51 -0.30 -10.56
C THR A 126 -3.00 1.12 -10.80
N TYR A 127 -3.23 1.63 -12.01
CA TYR A 127 -2.72 2.93 -12.46
C TYR A 127 -3.87 3.90 -12.69
N ILE A 128 -3.60 5.19 -12.49
CA ILE A 128 -4.57 6.25 -12.69
C ILE A 128 -5.04 6.30 -14.16
N ASN A 129 -6.29 6.70 -14.37
CA ASN A 129 -6.89 6.96 -15.69
C ASN A 129 -6.89 5.74 -16.64
N ARG A 130 -6.85 4.52 -16.08
CA ARG A 130 -6.96 3.27 -16.83
C ARG A 130 -8.07 2.40 -16.28
N TYR A 131 -9.00 2.02 -17.15
CA TYR A 131 -10.03 1.04 -16.81
C TYR A 131 -9.43 -0.35 -16.65
N SER A 132 -9.86 -1.05 -15.60
CA SER A 132 -9.67 -2.49 -15.47
C SER A 132 -10.66 -3.23 -16.38
N SER A 133 -10.45 -4.53 -16.62
CA SER A 133 -11.40 -5.36 -17.37
C SER A 133 -12.74 -5.56 -16.63
N TYR A 134 -12.84 -5.06 -15.40
CA TYR A 134 -14.03 -5.07 -14.55
C TYR A 134 -14.68 -3.68 -14.53
N GLY A 135 -14.35 -2.79 -15.46
CA GLY A 135 -14.96 -1.47 -15.58
C GLY A 135 -14.57 -0.49 -14.47
N GLN A 136 -13.51 -0.77 -13.71
CA GLN A 136 -13.11 0.06 -12.58
C GLN A 136 -12.00 1.03 -12.96
N LEU A 137 -12.06 2.26 -12.46
CA LEU A 137 -11.14 3.35 -12.78
C LEU A 137 -10.58 3.96 -11.50
N LEU A 138 -9.27 4.10 -11.40
CA LEU A 138 -8.60 4.91 -10.39
C LEU A 138 -8.38 6.33 -10.93
N GLN A 139 -8.81 7.35 -10.18
CA GLN A 139 -8.68 8.76 -10.57
C GLN A 139 -8.41 9.66 -9.35
N ILE A 140 -7.92 10.87 -9.62
CA ILE A 140 -7.79 11.95 -8.64
C ILE A 140 -8.87 12.98 -8.99
N ASP A 141 -9.71 13.33 -8.02
CA ASP A 141 -10.78 14.31 -8.22
C ASP A 141 -10.27 15.75 -8.05
N THR A 142 -11.15 16.73 -8.26
CA THR A 142 -10.82 18.16 -8.16
C THR A 142 -10.42 18.63 -6.76
N ASN A 143 -10.67 17.82 -5.71
CA ASN A 143 -10.23 18.09 -4.34
C ASN A 143 -8.89 17.41 -4.00
N ASN A 144 -8.27 16.75 -4.98
CA ASN A 144 -7.16 15.82 -4.82
C ASN A 144 -7.49 14.62 -3.91
N ASP A 145 -8.77 14.25 -3.83
CA ASP A 145 -9.13 12.95 -3.26
C ASP A 145 -8.87 11.87 -4.31
N ILE A 146 -8.51 10.67 -3.86
CA ILE A 146 -8.30 9.54 -4.75
C ILE A 146 -9.55 8.67 -4.74
N VAL A 147 -10.08 8.36 -5.91
CA VAL A 147 -11.35 7.67 -6.08
C VAL A 147 -11.17 6.45 -6.97
N ILE A 148 -11.73 5.33 -6.55
CA ILE A 148 -12.01 4.21 -7.45
C ILE A 148 -13.49 4.18 -7.75
N SER A 149 -13.85 4.36 -9.01
CA SER A 149 -15.23 4.27 -9.51
C SER A 149 -15.41 3.04 -10.41
N TYR A 150 -16.66 2.66 -10.61
CA TYR A 150 -17.10 1.61 -11.52
C TYR A 150 -17.99 2.20 -12.62
N SER A 151 -17.76 1.72 -13.84
CA SER A 151 -18.53 2.01 -15.04
C SER A 151 -19.09 0.70 -15.59
N TYR A 152 -20.41 0.56 -15.58
CA TYR A 152 -21.07 -0.63 -16.12
C TYR A 152 -20.81 -0.79 -17.61
N PHE A 153 -20.80 0.31 -18.36
CA PHE A 153 -20.47 0.30 -19.78
C PHE A 153 -19.05 -0.19 -20.06
N LYS A 154 -18.06 0.19 -19.23
CA LYS A 154 -16.65 -0.19 -19.39
C LYS A 154 -16.31 -1.57 -18.80
N ASP A 155 -17.23 -2.20 -18.09
CA ASP A 155 -17.07 -3.60 -17.64
C ASP A 155 -17.16 -4.55 -18.83
N THR A 156 -16.07 -5.26 -19.12
CA THR A 156 -15.96 -6.13 -20.30
C THR A 156 -16.28 -7.60 -19.99
N ARG A 157 -16.73 -7.92 -18.78
CA ARG A 157 -17.08 -9.30 -18.42
C ARG A 157 -18.34 -9.74 -19.15
N VAL A 158 -18.27 -10.92 -19.77
CA VAL A 158 -19.39 -11.52 -20.52
C VAL A 158 -20.63 -11.77 -19.68
N ASN A 159 -20.49 -12.00 -18.38
CA ASN A 159 -21.57 -12.30 -17.45
C ASN A 159 -21.87 -11.15 -16.47
N LYS A 160 -21.47 -9.90 -16.78
CA LYS A 160 -21.69 -8.75 -15.90
C LYS A 160 -23.17 -8.51 -15.57
N GLU A 161 -24.08 -8.78 -16.50
CA GLU A 161 -25.54 -8.67 -16.31
C GLU A 161 -26.07 -9.56 -15.18
N GLN A 162 -25.46 -10.73 -14.98
CA GLN A 162 -25.85 -11.69 -13.94
C GLN A 162 -25.18 -11.41 -12.60
N ILE A 163 -23.98 -10.80 -12.63
CA ILE A 163 -23.17 -10.56 -11.43
C ILE A 163 -23.50 -9.22 -10.77
N VAL A 164 -23.74 -8.17 -11.58
CA VAL A 164 -23.89 -6.79 -11.09
C VAL A 164 -25.37 -6.51 -10.87
N PRO A 165 -25.80 -6.23 -9.61
CA PRO A 165 -27.19 -5.92 -9.31
C PRO A 165 -27.70 -4.73 -10.11
N LEU A 166 -28.97 -4.74 -10.51
CA LEU A 166 -29.58 -3.75 -11.41
C LEU A 166 -29.37 -2.31 -10.91
N GLU A 167 -29.49 -2.09 -9.60
CA GLU A 167 -29.28 -0.80 -8.95
C GLU A 167 -27.83 -0.28 -8.99
N MET A 168 -26.86 -1.17 -9.28
CA MET A 168 -25.43 -0.89 -9.45
C MET A 168 -24.99 -0.86 -10.93
N GLN A 169 -25.87 -1.19 -11.88
CA GLN A 169 -25.61 -1.11 -13.31
C GLN A 169 -25.68 0.35 -13.78
N LYS A 170 -24.69 1.15 -13.38
CA LYS A 170 -24.60 2.57 -13.68
C LYS A 170 -23.16 3.01 -13.88
N GLU A 171 -23.04 4.24 -14.36
CA GLU A 171 -21.76 4.92 -14.53
C GLU A 171 -21.36 5.64 -13.24
N ASP A 172 -20.05 5.81 -13.07
CA ASP A 172 -19.43 6.55 -11.97
C ASP A 172 -19.84 6.09 -10.56
N LEU A 173 -20.11 4.80 -10.38
CA LEU A 173 -20.39 4.23 -9.06
C LEU A 173 -19.11 4.23 -8.21
N ILE A 174 -19.04 5.05 -7.17
CA ILE A 174 -17.88 5.10 -6.27
C ILE A 174 -17.78 3.80 -5.46
N LEU A 175 -16.66 3.08 -5.64
CA LEU A 175 -16.35 1.85 -4.90
C LEU A 175 -15.49 2.11 -3.67
N ALA A 176 -14.51 3.02 -3.79
CA ALA A 176 -13.62 3.41 -2.71
C ALA A 176 -13.16 4.86 -2.86
N LYS A 177 -12.99 5.57 -1.73
CA LYS A 177 -12.50 6.95 -1.70
C LYS A 177 -11.50 7.17 -0.58
N TRP A 178 -10.38 7.81 -0.91
CA TRP A 178 -9.37 8.30 0.02
C TRP A 178 -9.37 9.81 -0.01
N TYR A 179 -9.62 10.42 1.15
CA TYR A 179 -9.55 11.86 1.30
C TYR A 179 -8.10 12.34 1.25
N ARG A 180 -7.88 13.47 0.59
CA ARG A 180 -6.59 14.19 0.60
C ARG A 180 -6.02 14.30 2.00
N SER A 181 -6.84 14.75 2.96
CA SER A 181 -6.43 14.96 4.35
C SER A 181 -5.97 13.67 5.04
N SER A 182 -6.60 12.54 4.73
CA SER A 182 -6.27 11.22 5.29
C SER A 182 -4.94 10.71 4.75
N ILE A 183 -4.74 10.75 3.43
CA ILE A 183 -3.47 10.34 2.81
C ILE A 183 -2.35 11.28 3.22
N LYS A 184 -2.59 12.60 3.19
CA LYS A 184 -1.62 13.60 3.63
C LYS A 184 -1.12 13.32 5.03
N LYS A 185 -2.03 13.15 5.99
CA LYS A 185 -1.66 12.81 7.37
C LYS A 185 -0.84 11.52 7.42
N LYS A 186 -1.32 10.46 6.75
CA LYS A 186 -0.67 9.14 6.77
C LYS A 186 0.76 9.17 6.22
N LEU A 187 0.97 9.91 5.12
CA LEU A 187 2.27 10.07 4.50
C LEU A 187 3.18 10.97 5.34
N GLU A 188 2.71 12.15 5.75
CA GLU A 188 3.57 13.18 6.35
C GLU A 188 3.97 12.88 7.79
N ASP A 189 3.08 12.26 8.57
CA ASP A 189 3.43 11.74 9.89
C ASP A 189 4.61 10.76 9.80
N LYS A 190 4.73 10.06 8.67
CA LYS A 190 5.64 8.94 8.48
C LYS A 190 6.94 9.31 7.76
N PHE A 191 6.86 10.14 6.72
CA PHE A 191 8.00 10.45 5.85
C PHE A 191 8.44 11.90 5.90
N ASN A 192 7.64 12.82 6.43
CA ASN A 192 7.92 14.26 6.34
C ASN A 192 8.70 14.80 7.55
N GLN A 193 9.14 13.93 8.46
CA GLN A 193 9.87 14.34 9.67
C GLN A 193 11.35 14.56 9.35
N LYS A 194 12.12 13.49 9.14
CA LYS A 194 13.53 13.56 8.71
C LYS A 194 13.84 12.80 7.43
N GLY A 195 12.84 12.10 6.88
CA GLY A 195 12.95 11.32 5.65
C GLY A 195 12.85 9.83 5.90
N TRP A 196 13.60 9.07 5.12
CA TRP A 196 13.57 7.61 5.17
C TRP A 196 14.96 7.04 4.93
N PHE A 197 15.13 5.77 5.29
CA PHE A 197 16.36 5.04 5.03
C PHE A 197 16.08 3.59 4.62
N THR A 198 17.06 2.95 4.01
CA THR A 198 17.02 1.53 3.66
C THR A 198 18.40 0.91 3.81
N CYS A 199 18.45 -0.32 4.29
CA CYS A 199 19.67 -1.13 4.26
C CYS A 199 19.65 -2.00 2.99
N LYS A 200 20.79 -2.12 2.30
CA LYS A 200 20.94 -2.90 1.07
C LYS A 200 21.85 -4.10 1.28
N MET A 201 21.52 -5.16 0.56
CA MET A 201 22.26 -6.41 0.52
C MET A 201 22.97 -6.58 -0.82
N ASP A 202 24.09 -7.28 -0.81
CA ASP A 202 24.75 -7.80 -2.00
C ASP A 202 24.01 -9.01 -2.61
N SER A 203 24.57 -9.59 -3.67
CA SER A 203 24.03 -10.79 -4.33
C SER A 203 24.04 -12.05 -3.44
N ASN A 204 24.83 -12.07 -2.37
CA ASN A 204 24.89 -13.18 -1.41
C ASN A 204 23.84 -13.06 -0.29
N GLY A 205 23.11 -11.94 -0.25
CA GLY A 205 22.12 -11.61 0.78
C GLY A 205 22.76 -11.08 2.07
N ILE A 206 23.97 -10.51 1.97
CA ILE A 206 24.70 -9.91 3.09
C ILE A 206 24.46 -8.40 3.06
N TYR A 207 24.08 -7.78 4.18
CA TYR A 207 23.92 -6.33 4.23
C TYR A 207 25.26 -5.62 4.06
N THR A 208 25.34 -4.69 3.10
CA THR A 208 26.57 -4.01 2.72
C THR A 208 26.51 -2.49 2.84
N SER A 209 25.34 -1.89 2.80
CA SER A 209 25.24 -0.43 2.89
C SER A 209 23.92 0.04 3.48
N ILE A 210 23.91 1.27 3.95
CA ILE A 210 22.73 2.01 4.39
C ILE A 210 22.60 3.30 3.58
N HIS A 211 21.38 3.63 3.19
CA HIS A 211 21.08 4.76 2.32
C HIS A 211 19.95 5.59 2.89
N PHE A 212 20.02 6.91 2.67
CA PHE A 212 19.02 7.86 3.14
C PHE A 212 18.40 8.63 1.98
N GLY A 213 17.12 8.92 2.10
CA GLY A 213 16.37 9.78 1.20
C GLY A 213 15.70 10.94 1.93
N LYS A 214 15.36 11.98 1.18
CA LYS A 214 14.76 13.22 1.71
C LYS A 214 13.35 12.99 2.29
N PRO A 215 12.88 13.89 3.17
CA PRO A 215 11.47 13.99 3.53
C PRO A 215 10.54 14.08 2.32
N MET A 216 9.34 13.51 2.46
CA MET A 216 8.29 13.55 1.42
C MET A 216 7.00 14.13 1.98
N ASN A 217 6.32 14.95 1.18
CA ASN A 217 5.04 15.56 1.51
C ASN A 217 3.94 15.12 0.53
N PHE A 218 2.68 15.43 0.86
CA PHE A 218 1.55 15.00 0.03
C PHE A 218 1.62 15.53 -1.39
N GLU A 219 2.01 16.80 -1.56
CA GLU A 219 2.02 17.49 -2.85
C GLU A 219 3.00 16.85 -3.83
N SER A 220 4.22 16.54 -3.40
CA SER A 220 5.17 15.81 -4.25
C SER A 220 4.75 14.36 -4.49
N TRP A 221 4.12 13.71 -3.51
CA TRP A 221 3.67 12.33 -3.63
C TRP A 221 2.49 12.16 -4.59
N ILE A 222 1.50 13.07 -4.56
CA ILE A 222 0.31 12.96 -5.42
C ILE A 222 0.66 13.17 -6.90
N GLU A 223 1.63 14.04 -7.21
CA GLU A 223 2.16 14.18 -8.57
C GLU A 223 2.78 12.87 -9.10
N LEU A 224 3.40 12.07 -8.23
CA LEU A 224 3.94 10.78 -8.63
C LEU A 224 2.84 9.77 -8.95
N LEU A 225 1.69 9.87 -8.27
CA LEU A 225 0.50 9.07 -8.59
C LEU A 225 -0.09 9.49 -9.95
N GLU A 226 -0.20 10.80 -10.21
CA GLU A 226 -0.64 11.34 -11.50
C GLU A 226 0.26 10.87 -12.66
N LYS A 227 1.58 10.84 -12.43
CA LYS A 227 2.58 10.34 -13.39
C LYS A 227 2.58 8.81 -13.52
N GLY A 228 1.81 8.08 -12.71
CA GLY A 228 1.77 6.62 -12.68
C GLY A 228 3.03 5.95 -12.11
N ILE A 229 3.90 6.73 -11.44
CA ILE A 229 5.10 6.24 -10.76
C ILE A 229 4.70 5.56 -9.44
N VAL A 230 3.86 6.23 -8.67
CA VAL A 230 3.13 5.63 -7.56
C VAL A 230 1.88 4.96 -8.11
N PHE A 231 1.60 3.74 -7.64
CA PHE A 231 0.45 2.96 -8.08
C PHE A 231 -0.24 2.26 -6.90
N PHE A 232 -1.50 1.90 -7.14
CA PHE A 232 -2.34 1.20 -6.18
C PHE A 232 -2.25 -0.32 -6.36
N ASP A 233 -2.08 -1.04 -5.26
CA ASP A 233 -2.05 -2.50 -5.24
C ASP A 233 -2.96 -3.01 -4.11
N SER A 234 -4.10 -3.57 -4.49
CA SER A 234 -5.06 -4.12 -3.52
C SER A 234 -4.70 -5.57 -3.19
N GLY A 235 -4.50 -5.82 -1.89
CA GLY A 235 -4.38 -7.15 -1.31
C GLY A 235 -5.69 -7.68 -0.72
N MET A 236 -6.84 -7.09 -1.05
CA MET A 236 -8.12 -7.45 -0.45
C MET A 236 -8.56 -8.87 -0.87
N TYR A 237 -8.88 -9.73 0.10
CA TYR A 237 -9.43 -11.06 -0.17
C TYR A 237 -10.44 -11.53 0.87
N GLN A 238 -11.22 -12.54 0.49
CA GLN A 238 -12.27 -13.14 1.30
C GLN A 238 -11.70 -13.84 2.54
N GLY A 239 -12.35 -13.63 3.70
CA GLY A 239 -11.96 -14.25 4.97
C GLY A 239 -10.88 -13.52 5.76
N ASN A 240 -10.35 -12.40 5.27
CA ASN A 240 -9.50 -11.49 6.05
C ASN A 240 -10.29 -10.22 6.38
N SER A 241 -10.13 -9.65 7.58
CA SER A 241 -10.80 -8.41 7.97
C SER A 241 -10.17 -7.17 7.32
N ARG A 242 -8.87 -7.16 7.10
CA ARG A 242 -8.13 -6.03 6.49
C ARG A 242 -8.51 -5.86 5.02
N ASN A 243 -8.46 -4.61 4.57
CA ASN A 243 -8.72 -4.27 3.17
C ASN A 243 -7.46 -4.31 2.31
N TYR A 244 -6.26 -4.11 2.89
CA TYR A 244 -4.97 -4.12 2.19
C TYR A 244 -4.93 -3.21 0.97
N SER A 245 -4.69 -1.94 1.20
CA SER A 245 -4.67 -0.89 0.17
C SER A 245 -3.27 -0.31 0.09
N GLN A 246 -2.43 -0.96 -0.70
CA GLN A 246 -0.99 -0.67 -0.71
C GLN A 246 -0.67 0.36 -1.78
N TRP A 247 0.00 1.43 -1.36
CA TRP A 247 0.53 2.44 -2.26
C TRP A 247 2.01 2.18 -2.47
N ARG A 248 2.41 1.98 -3.72
CA ARG A 248 3.72 1.40 -4.06
C ARG A 248 4.39 2.15 -5.20
N ALA A 249 5.71 2.05 -5.26
CA ALA A 249 6.52 2.40 -6.43
C ALA A 249 7.57 1.32 -6.65
N SER A 250 8.21 1.33 -7.82
CA SER A 250 9.27 0.38 -8.16
C SER A 250 10.49 0.57 -7.25
N THR A 251 11.25 -0.50 -6.98
CA THR A 251 12.52 -0.40 -6.24
C THR A 251 13.47 0.58 -6.92
N ALA A 252 13.52 0.59 -8.26
CA ALA A 252 14.35 1.51 -9.02
C ALA A 252 14.00 2.99 -8.76
N PHE A 253 12.71 3.31 -8.63
CA PHE A 253 12.29 4.66 -8.28
C PHE A 253 12.74 5.04 -6.87
N TRP A 254 12.54 4.16 -5.88
CA TRP A 254 13.03 4.41 -4.52
C TRP A 254 14.56 4.60 -4.49
N ASP A 255 15.30 3.84 -5.29
CA ASP A 255 16.75 3.98 -5.39
C ASP A 255 17.16 5.32 -6.01
N SER A 256 16.37 5.86 -6.94
CA SER A 256 16.59 7.21 -7.49
C SER A 256 16.35 8.35 -6.48
N LEU A 257 15.69 8.06 -5.35
CA LEU A 257 15.44 9.04 -4.29
C LEU A 257 16.53 9.06 -3.21
N ILE A 258 17.53 8.18 -3.31
CA ILE A 258 18.67 8.14 -2.39
C ILE A 258 19.55 9.38 -2.61
N VAL A 259 19.91 10.05 -1.51
CA VAL A 259 20.77 11.24 -1.53
C VAL A 259 22.08 11.05 -0.76
N GLU A 260 22.13 10.08 0.16
CA GLU A 260 23.31 9.78 0.99
C GLU A 260 23.47 8.25 1.12
N SER A 261 24.71 7.77 1.19
CA SER A 261 25.06 6.34 1.25
C SER A 261 26.28 6.12 2.14
N TYR A 262 26.25 5.07 2.96
CA TYR A 262 27.29 4.68 3.91
C TYR A 262 27.52 3.17 3.89
#